data_AF-A0A1B8NV37-F1
#
_entry.id   AF-A0A1B8NV37-F1
#
_cell.length_a   1.000
_cell.length_b   1.000
_cell.length_c   1.000
_cell.angle_alpha   90.00
_cell.angle_beta   90.00
_cell.angle_gamma   90.00
#
_symmetry.space_group_name_H-M   'P 1'
#
loop_
_entity.id
_entity.type
_entity.pdbx_description
1 polymer ?
#
loop_
_entity_poly.entity_id
_entity_poly.type
_entity_poly.pdbx_seq_one_letter_code
_entity_poly.pdbx_strand_id
1 'polypeptide(L)'
;MTGDQVYADDVAGPMLVAIHQLIQRLGLFDEPLDGATVTDSRALYTTDTAYYRRDSLLPDVTESGELRKRFFGGAKKPIFTSANAYNHLISFGEIIAMYLLVWSPTHGAWWR
;
A
#
# COMPACT_ATOMS: atom_id res chain seq x y z
N MET A 1 5.96 19.09 -15.53
CA MET A 1 6.53 17.99 -14.73
C MET A 1 6.63 16.79 -15.66
N THR A 2 7.85 16.31 -15.96
CA THR A 2 8.13 15.27 -16.98
C THR A 2 8.32 13.87 -16.40
N GLY A 3 7.90 13.63 -15.15
CA GLY A 3 7.96 12.33 -14.49
C GLY A 3 6.57 11.72 -14.27
N ASP A 4 6.47 10.41 -14.45
CA ASP A 4 5.30 9.56 -14.24
C ASP A 4 5.42 8.69 -12.97
N GLN A 5 6.36 9.06 -12.09
CA GLN A 5 6.69 8.29 -10.90
C GLN A 5 5.82 8.71 -9.70
N VAL A 6 5.40 7.72 -8.91
CA VAL A 6 4.80 7.87 -7.58
C VAL A 6 5.57 7.03 -6.57
N TYR A 7 5.65 7.52 -5.34
CA TYR A 7 6.17 6.76 -4.20
C TYR A 7 5.02 5.97 -3.59
N ALA A 8 5.08 4.65 -3.70
CA ALA A 8 4.06 3.74 -3.17
C ALA A 8 4.36 3.29 -1.73
N ASP A 9 5.60 3.46 -1.28
CA ASP A 9 6.13 2.98 0.00
C ASP A 9 6.05 4.01 1.14
N ASP A 10 5.91 5.30 0.83
CA ASP A 10 5.73 6.39 1.80
C ASP A 10 4.61 7.34 1.31
N VAL A 11 3.38 7.02 1.73
CA VAL A 11 2.17 7.74 1.31
C VAL A 11 1.63 8.59 2.45
N ALA A 12 1.45 9.88 2.22
CA ALA A 12 0.81 10.74 3.22
C ALA A 12 -0.61 10.24 3.55
N GLY A 13 -0.97 10.17 4.83
CA GLY A 13 -2.29 9.68 5.26
C GLY A 13 -3.48 10.36 4.57
N PRO A 14 -3.51 11.70 4.40
CA PRO A 14 -4.56 12.36 3.62
C PRO A 14 -4.66 11.88 2.16
N MET A 15 -3.53 11.55 1.53
CA MET A 15 -3.53 11.00 0.17
C MET A 15 -4.14 9.60 0.16
N LEU A 16 -3.80 8.77 1.14
CA LEU A 16 -4.35 7.43 1.29
C LEU A 16 -5.87 7.44 1.57
N VAL A 17 -6.35 8.42 2.33
CA VAL A 17 -7.79 8.66 2.52
C VAL A 17 -8.47 8.98 1.18
N ALA A 18 -7.89 9.88 0.38
CA ALA A 18 -8.44 10.24 -0.92
C ALA A 18 -8.45 9.06 -1.90
N ILE A 19 -7.41 8.22 -1.85
CA ILE A 19 -7.33 6.97 -2.60
C ILE A 19 -8.49 6.04 -2.24
N HIS A 20 -8.74 5.77 -0.95
CA HIS A 20 -9.85 4.90 -0.53
C HIS A 20 -11.22 5.47 -0.90
N GLN A 21 -11.40 6.80 -0.81
CA GLN A 21 -12.63 7.47 -1.25
C GLN A 21 -12.84 7.32 -2.77
N LEU A 22 -11.78 7.45 -3.56
CA LEU A 22 -11.86 7.30 -5.00
C LEU A 22 -12.17 5.86 -5.42
N ILE A 23 -11.54 4.87 -4.76
CA ILE A 23 -11.83 3.45 -4.93
C ILE A 23 -13.32 3.19 -4.74
N GLN A 24 -13.90 3.70 -3.64
CA GLN A 24 -15.33 3.56 -3.35
C GLN A 24 -16.20 4.27 -4.39
N ARG A 25 -15.84 5.50 -4.78
CA ARG A 25 -16.61 6.32 -5.74
C ARG A 25 -16.65 5.71 -7.13
N LEU A 26 -15.55 5.10 -7.57
CA LEU A 26 -15.45 4.45 -8.88
C LEU A 26 -15.90 2.98 -8.86
N GLY A 27 -16.13 2.40 -7.68
CA GLY A 27 -16.44 0.98 -7.54
C GLY A 27 -15.32 0.10 -8.07
N LEU A 28 -14.06 0.45 -7.78
CA LEU A 28 -12.92 -0.37 -8.20
C LEU A 28 -13.00 -1.75 -7.55
N PHE A 29 -12.53 -2.77 -8.27
CA PHE A 29 -12.65 -4.16 -7.88
C PHE A 29 -11.91 -4.47 -6.57
N ASP A 30 -12.56 -5.22 -5.69
CA ASP A 30 -11.93 -5.76 -4.49
C ASP A 30 -11.16 -7.04 -4.82
N GLU A 31 -9.84 -7.03 -4.64
CA GLU A 31 -8.99 -8.17 -4.99
C GLU A 31 -8.67 -9.06 -3.78
N PRO A 32 -8.57 -10.39 -3.96
CA PRO A 32 -8.10 -11.29 -2.92
C PRO A 32 -6.62 -11.04 -2.63
N LEU A 33 -6.26 -11.09 -1.34
CA LEU A 33 -4.88 -10.87 -0.88
C LEU A 33 -4.31 -12.17 -0.28
N ASP A 34 -3.65 -12.95 -1.14
CA ASP A 34 -3.04 -14.22 -0.72
C ASP A 34 -1.83 -14.00 0.19
N GLY A 35 -1.82 -14.68 1.34
CA GLY A 35 -0.72 -14.61 2.31
C GLY A 35 -0.69 -13.34 3.17
N ALA A 36 -1.73 -12.49 3.08
CA ALA A 36 -1.91 -11.34 3.96
C ALA A 36 -2.69 -11.73 5.23
N THR A 37 -2.64 -10.87 6.25
CA THR A 37 -3.45 -10.99 7.49
C THR A 37 -4.93 -10.68 7.26
N VAL A 38 -5.26 -10.10 6.11
CA VAL A 38 -6.61 -9.76 5.64
C VAL A 38 -6.90 -10.52 4.35
N THR A 39 -8.16 -10.89 4.12
CA THR A 39 -8.54 -11.77 3.00
C THR A 39 -8.62 -11.07 1.65
N ASP A 40 -8.92 -9.78 1.64
CA ASP A 40 -9.12 -8.98 0.43
C ASP A 40 -8.84 -7.49 0.68
N SER A 41 -8.82 -6.71 -0.40
CA SER A 41 -8.58 -5.28 -0.34
C SER A 41 -9.69 -4.50 0.39
N ARG A 42 -10.92 -5.00 0.42
CA ARG A 42 -12.01 -4.35 1.18
C ARG A 42 -11.79 -4.45 2.68
N ALA A 43 -11.40 -5.63 3.14
CA ALA A 43 -11.01 -5.87 4.52
C ALA A 43 -9.82 -4.98 4.88
N LEU A 44 -8.82 -4.89 4.00
CA LEU A 44 -7.67 -4.00 4.14
C LEU A 44 -8.05 -2.53 4.40
N TYR A 45 -9.03 -1.98 3.68
CA TYR A 45 -9.42 -0.57 3.82
C TYR A 45 -10.23 -0.27 5.10
N THR A 46 -10.78 -1.31 5.73
CA THR A 46 -11.73 -1.17 6.85
C THR A 46 -11.14 -1.61 8.19
N THR A 47 -9.90 -2.11 8.22
CA THR A 47 -9.22 -2.47 9.48
C THR A 47 -8.75 -1.23 10.25
N ASP A 48 -8.56 -1.40 11.57
CA ASP A 48 -7.91 -0.40 12.42
C ASP A 48 -6.44 -0.13 12.04
N THR A 49 -5.86 -0.97 11.18
CA THR A 49 -4.49 -0.84 10.66
C THR A 49 -4.42 -0.19 9.28
N ALA A 50 -5.56 0.20 8.70
CA ALA A 50 -5.65 0.80 7.36
C ALA A 50 -4.86 2.10 7.20
N TYR A 51 -4.54 2.79 8.31
CA TYR A 51 -3.75 4.01 8.33
C TYR A 51 -2.68 3.97 9.44
N TYR A 52 -1.49 4.45 9.10
CA TYR A 52 -0.32 4.65 9.96
C TYR A 52 0.19 3.40 10.70
N ARG A 53 -0.28 2.22 10.33
CA ARG A 53 0.09 0.92 10.90
C ARG A 53 0.15 -0.18 9.85
N ARG A 54 0.25 0.19 8.57
CA ARG A 54 0.18 -0.77 7.46
C ARG A 54 1.42 -1.66 7.39
N ASP A 55 2.54 -1.23 7.98
CA ASP A 55 3.73 -2.05 8.20
C ASP A 55 3.44 -3.35 8.97
N SER A 56 2.43 -3.35 9.86
CA SER A 56 1.98 -4.55 10.57
C SER A 56 1.20 -5.57 9.72
N LEU A 57 0.84 -5.18 8.49
CA LEU A 57 0.16 -6.07 7.52
C LEU A 57 1.15 -6.83 6.64
N LEU A 58 2.42 -6.42 6.64
CA LEU A 58 3.46 -7.10 5.88
C LEU A 58 3.70 -8.48 6.49
N PRO A 59 3.96 -9.50 5.66
CA PRO A 59 4.28 -10.82 6.17
C PRO A 59 5.51 -10.73 7.07
N ASP A 60 5.34 -11.15 8.33
CA ASP A 60 6.47 -11.39 9.21
C ASP A 60 7.25 -12.53 8.58
N VAL A 61 8.44 -12.23 8.05
CA VAL A 61 9.25 -13.22 7.34
C VAL A 61 9.70 -14.29 8.35
N THR A 62 8.87 -15.30 8.60
CA THR A 62 9.29 -16.58 9.17
C THR A 62 9.94 -17.38 8.06
N GLU A 63 11.09 -16.90 7.59
CA GLU A 63 12.04 -17.72 6.85
C GLU A 63 12.46 -18.85 7.79
N SER A 64 12.12 -20.08 7.41
CA SER A 64 12.71 -21.29 7.96
C SER A 64 14.24 -21.11 7.98
N GLY A 65 14.84 -21.23 9.17
CA GLY A 65 16.19 -20.73 9.49
C GLY A 65 17.34 -21.22 8.59
N GLU A 66 17.11 -22.23 7.75
CA GLU A 66 18.06 -22.77 6.80
C GLU A 66 18.22 -21.92 5.52
N LEU A 67 17.16 -21.22 5.06
CA LEU A 67 17.26 -20.34 3.88
C LEU A 67 17.97 -19.02 4.21
N ARG A 68 17.72 -18.53 5.43
CA ARG A 68 18.27 -17.29 6.01
C ARG A 68 19.80 -17.32 6.14
N LYS A 69 20.36 -18.45 6.58
CA LYS A 69 21.83 -18.64 6.67
C LYS A 69 22.52 -18.70 5.31
N ARG A 70 21.83 -19.19 4.28
CA ARG A 70 22.44 -19.46 2.96
C ARG A 70 22.42 -18.25 2.02
N PHE A 71 21.49 -17.31 2.21
CA PHE A 71 21.37 -16.11 1.36
C PHE A 71 21.51 -14.77 2.11
N PHE A 72 21.26 -14.71 3.41
CA PHE A 72 21.20 -13.45 4.17
C PHE A 72 21.97 -13.51 5.49
N GLY A 73 23.28 -13.75 5.43
CA GLY A 73 24.22 -13.60 6.56
C GLY A 73 24.38 -12.17 7.10
N GLY A 74 23.47 -11.25 6.77
CA GLY A 74 23.46 -9.85 7.22
C GLY A 74 22.08 -9.49 7.77
N ALA A 75 22.05 -8.60 8.76
CA ALA A 75 20.91 -8.21 9.60
C ALA A 75 19.53 -8.18 8.91
N LYS A 76 18.46 -8.49 9.67
CA LYS A 76 17.05 -8.43 9.24
C LYS A 76 16.81 -7.10 8.50
N LYS A 77 16.80 -7.12 7.16
CA LYS A 77 16.49 -5.93 6.37
C LYS A 77 14.97 -5.80 6.34
N PRO A 78 14.39 -4.69 6.81
CA PRO A 78 12.96 -4.45 6.65
C PRO A 78 12.58 -4.47 5.15
N ILE A 79 11.36 -4.89 4.83
CA ILE A 79 10.84 -4.95 3.46
C ILE A 79 10.87 -3.56 2.81
N PHE A 80 10.65 -2.50 3.59
CA PHE A 80 10.86 -1.11 3.16
C PHE A 80 12.12 -0.53 3.81
N THR A 81 12.93 0.17 3.00
CA THR A 81 14.12 0.90 3.47
C THR A 81 13.78 2.27 4.07
N SER A 82 12.54 2.74 3.90
CA SER A 82 12.04 3.98 4.50
C SER A 82 11.79 3.80 5.99
N ALA A 83 12.19 4.78 6.80
CA ALA A 83 11.85 4.86 8.22
C ALA A 83 10.35 5.20 8.46
N ASN A 84 9.57 5.40 7.39
CA ASN A 84 8.21 5.94 7.38
C ASN A 84 7.17 5.05 6.67
N ALA A 85 7.39 3.74 6.58
CA ALA A 85 6.46 2.80 5.91
C ALA A 85 5.08 2.60 6.60
N TYR A 86 4.70 3.51 7.50
CA TYR A 86 3.43 3.48 8.24
C TYR A 86 2.20 3.53 7.33
N ASN A 87 2.36 4.14 6.14
CA ASN A 87 1.39 4.14 5.06
C ASN A 87 2.08 3.81 3.75
N HIS A 88 1.59 2.78 3.08
CA HIS A 88 2.03 2.38 1.75
C HIS A 88 0.86 1.78 0.99
N LEU A 89 0.91 1.83 -0.34
CA LEU A 89 -0.08 1.19 -1.20
C LEU A 89 0.19 -0.32 -1.22
N ILE A 90 -0.87 -1.11 -1.14
CA ILE A 90 -0.78 -2.58 -1.06
C ILE A 90 -1.55 -3.21 -2.23
N SER A 91 -2.71 -2.64 -2.57
CA SER A 91 -3.63 -3.21 -3.56
C SER A 91 -3.55 -2.56 -4.94
N PHE A 92 -3.95 -3.28 -5.98
CA PHE A 92 -4.08 -2.76 -7.34
C PHE A 92 -5.02 -1.55 -7.40
N GLY A 93 -6.15 -1.60 -6.67
CA GLY A 93 -7.09 -0.50 -6.57
C GLY A 93 -6.44 0.79 -6.05
N GLU A 94 -5.54 0.69 -5.07
CA GLU A 94 -4.79 1.83 -4.55
C GLU A 94 -3.80 2.39 -5.56
N ILE A 95 -3.11 1.54 -6.33
CA ILE A 95 -2.18 1.98 -7.38
C ILE A 95 -2.93 2.74 -8.48
N ILE A 96 -4.07 2.20 -8.94
CA ILE A 96 -4.88 2.83 -9.98
C ILE A 96 -5.47 4.16 -9.49
N ALA A 97 -6.02 4.18 -8.27
CA ALA A 97 -6.55 5.41 -7.68
C ALA A 97 -5.45 6.47 -7.46
N MET A 98 -4.25 6.08 -7.00
CA MET A 98 -3.09 6.97 -6.91
C MET A 98 -2.78 7.58 -8.27
N TYR A 99 -2.71 6.76 -9.32
CA TYR A 99 -2.42 7.22 -10.67
C TYR A 99 -3.48 8.21 -11.17
N LEU A 100 -4.76 7.90 -10.97
CA LEU A 100 -5.87 8.77 -11.37
C LEU A 100 -5.84 10.10 -10.61
N LEU A 101 -5.60 10.11 -9.31
CA LEU A 101 -5.53 11.35 -8.52
C LEU A 101 -4.36 12.24 -8.92
N VAL A 102 -3.21 11.66 -9.24
CA VAL A 102 -1.99 12.41 -9.57
C VAL A 102 -1.99 12.92 -11.01
N TRP A 103 -2.43 12.10 -11.98
CA TRP A 103 -2.30 12.42 -13.40
C TRP A 103 -3.60 12.71 -14.14
N SER A 104 -4.78 12.50 -13.56
CA SER A 104 -6.02 12.88 -14.23
C SER A 104 -6.06 14.39 -14.46
N PRO A 105 -6.31 14.88 -15.69
CA PRO A 105 -6.36 16.32 -16.00
C PRO A 105 -7.54 17.04 -15.31
N THR A 106 -8.40 16.30 -14.61
CA THR A 106 -9.59 16.81 -13.91
C THR A 106 -9.39 16.92 -12.41
N HIS A 107 -8.16 17.16 -11.91
CA HIS A 107 -7.78 17.16 -10.48
C HIS A 107 -8.89 17.68 -9.53
N GLY A 108 -9.53 18.81 -9.83
CA GLY A 108 -10.58 19.41 -9.00
C GLY A 108 -11.94 18.70 -8.93
N ALA A 109 -12.18 17.63 -9.69
CA ALA A 109 -13.42 16.83 -9.67
C ALA A 109 -13.40 15.72 -8.61
N TRP A 110 -12.21 15.29 -8.18
CA TRP A 110 -12.03 14.19 -7.23
C TRP A 110 -12.06 14.64 -5.77
N TRP A 111 -11.71 15.91 -5.52
CA TRP A 111 -11.66 16.51 -4.17
C TRP A 111 -12.98 17.18 -3.74
N ARG A 112 -14.06 16.98 -4.51
CA ARG A 112 -15.43 17.46 -4.20
C ARG A 112 -16.33 16.26 -3.99
#